data_AF-A0A378VXP1-F1
#
_entry.id   AF-A0A378VXP1-F1
#
_cell.length_a   1.000
_cell.length_b   1.000
_cell.length_c   1.000
_cell.angle_alpha   90.00
_cell.angle_beta   90.00
_cell.angle_gamma   90.00
#
_symmetry.space_group_name_H-M   'P 1'
#
loop_
_entity.id
_entity.type
_entity.pdbx_description
1 polymer ?
#
loop_
_entity_poly.entity_id
_entity_poly.type
_entity_poly.pdbx_seq_one_letter_code
_entity_poly.pdbx_strand_id
1 'polypeptide(L)'
;MPQPEAEHHIGWRLWLLLTINIPFLIGMVGMMLKGLNWTRHDWMIPPVWQFVLASIVQLWLAIPFYKSAWASIKGGLANMDVLVTIGTVSIYLYSVYMLFFSSHAAHGMAHVYFEAGVMVIGFVSLGKFWNTAPKNPA
;
A
#
# COMPACT_ATOMS: atom_id res chain seq x y z
N MET A 1 -1.79 30.27 -22.14
CA MET A 1 -3.06 29.80 -21.54
C MET A 1 -2.70 29.07 -20.26
N PRO A 2 -3.12 29.51 -19.07
CA PRO A 2 -2.85 28.78 -17.83
C PRO A 2 -3.60 27.43 -17.91
N GLN A 3 -2.89 26.36 -17.62
CA GLN A 3 -3.44 25.00 -17.59
C GLN A 3 -4.52 24.93 -16.49
N PRO A 4 -5.65 24.24 -16.72
CA PRO A 4 -6.72 24.15 -15.73
C PRO A 4 -6.21 23.44 -14.48
N GLU A 5 -6.26 24.14 -13.36
CA GLU A 5 -5.97 23.65 -12.01
C GLU A 5 -6.93 22.50 -11.69
N ALA A 6 -6.44 21.26 -11.80
CA ALA A 6 -7.13 20.08 -11.32
C ALA A 6 -6.92 19.91 -9.81
N GLU A 7 -7.27 20.93 -9.02
CA GLU A 7 -7.29 20.88 -7.56
C GLU A 7 -8.71 20.61 -7.04
N HIS A 8 -9.18 19.35 -7.00
CA HIS A 8 -10.26 19.00 -6.04
C HIS A 8 -10.62 17.52 -5.79
N HIS A 9 -9.70 16.55 -5.90
CA HIS A 9 -10.08 15.13 -5.66
C HIS A 9 -9.16 14.33 -4.74
N ILE A 10 -8.33 15.00 -3.95
CA ILE A 10 -7.29 14.33 -3.13
C ILE A 10 -7.84 13.93 -1.74
N GLY A 11 -8.74 14.72 -1.14
CA GLY A 11 -9.22 14.51 0.25
C GLY A 11 -9.98 13.20 0.50
N TRP A 12 -10.97 12.87 -0.34
CA TRP A 12 -11.78 11.64 -0.16
C TRP A 12 -10.97 10.36 -0.32
N ARG A 13 -10.05 10.33 -1.29
CA ARG A 13 -9.19 9.17 -1.56
C ARG A 13 -8.20 8.93 -0.42
N LEU A 14 -7.71 10.00 0.21
CA LEU A 14 -6.87 9.91 1.41
C LEU A 14 -7.61 9.36 2.62
N TRP A 15 -8.86 9.80 2.83
CA TRP A 15 -9.71 9.25 3.89
C TRP A 15 -9.99 7.77 3.68
N LEU A 16 -10.25 7.34 2.45
CA LEU A 16 -10.35 5.92 2.09
C LEU A 16 -9.03 5.18 2.34
N LEU A 17 -7.88 5.75 1.95
CA LEU A 17 -6.56 5.16 2.16
C LEU A 17 -6.21 4.97 3.63
N LEU A 18 -6.53 5.96 4.46
CA LEU A 18 -6.32 5.89 5.90
C LEU A 18 -7.25 4.84 6.52
N THR A 19 -8.53 4.87 6.14
CA THR A 19 -9.52 3.90 6.64
C THR A 19 -9.16 2.47 6.25
N ILE A 20 -8.59 2.24 5.06
CA ILE A 20 -8.19 0.91 4.61
C ILE A 20 -6.83 0.47 5.19
N ASN A 21 -5.96 1.43 5.55
CA ASN A 21 -4.70 1.13 6.23
C ASN A 21 -4.91 0.71 7.68
N ILE A 22 -5.86 1.30 8.39
CA ILE A 22 -6.17 0.96 9.80
C ILE A 22 -6.39 -0.55 10.02
N PRO A 23 -7.28 -1.25 9.29
CA PRO A 23 -7.51 -2.68 9.47
C PRO A 23 -6.28 -3.52 9.06
N PHE A 24 -5.46 -3.06 8.11
CA PHE A 24 -4.18 -3.70 7.78
C PHE A 24 -3.15 -3.53 8.91
N LEU A 25 -3.11 -2.37 9.56
CA LEU A 25 -2.26 -2.07 10.72
C LEU A 25 -2.66 -2.95 11.91
N ILE A 26 -3.97 -3.07 12.14
CA ILE A 26 -4.53 -3.98 13.14
C ILE A 26 -4.22 -5.43 12.79
N GLY A 27 -4.26 -5.82 11.51
CA GLY A 27 -3.87 -7.16 11.04
C GLY A 27 -2.39 -7.49 11.33
N MET A 28 -1.50 -6.55 11.00
CA MET A 28 -0.05 -6.68 11.24
C MET A 28 0.28 -6.74 12.74
N VAL A 29 -0.33 -5.87 13.54
CA VAL A 29 -0.20 -5.87 15.01
C VAL A 29 -0.80 -7.14 15.61
N GLY A 30 -1.93 -7.63 15.07
CA GLY A 30 -2.54 -8.90 15.47
C GLY A 30 -1.63 -10.09 15.19
N MET A 31 -0.94 -10.13 14.05
CA MET A 31 0.08 -11.13 13.74
C MET A 31 1.32 -11.02 14.64
N MET A 32 1.77 -9.81 14.97
CA MET A 32 2.90 -9.58 15.88
C MET A 32 2.57 -9.99 17.32
N LEU A 33 1.37 -9.67 17.81
CA LEU A 33 0.87 -10.08 19.13
C LEU A 33 0.60 -11.59 19.22
N LYS A 34 0.26 -12.23 18.09
CA LYS A 34 0.16 -13.70 17.97
C LYS A 34 1.53 -14.37 18.16
N GLY A 35 2.60 -13.75 17.68
CA GLY A 35 3.99 -14.19 17.95
C GLY A 35 4.39 -14.11 19.42
N LEU A 36 3.67 -13.32 20.23
CA LEU A 36 3.88 -13.13 21.67
C LEU A 36 2.97 -14.02 22.54
N ASN A 37 2.31 -15.04 21.97
CA ASN A 37 1.46 -16.02 22.66
C ASN A 37 0.26 -15.47 23.47
N TRP A 38 -0.15 -14.21 23.26
CA TRP A 38 -1.20 -13.59 24.09
C TRP A 38 -2.64 -13.91 23.66
N THR A 39 -2.87 -14.45 22.45
CA THR A 39 -4.23 -14.74 21.96
C THR A 39 -4.28 -16.08 21.23
N ARG A 40 -4.75 -17.13 21.91
CA ARG A 40 -5.24 -18.36 21.28
C ARG A 40 -6.68 -18.14 20.86
N HIS A 41 -6.94 -17.58 19.69
CA HIS A 41 -8.23 -17.73 19.00
C HIS A 41 -8.01 -17.61 17.49
N ASP A 42 -8.61 -18.54 16.77
CA ASP A 42 -8.43 -18.87 15.35
C ASP A 42 -8.94 -17.82 14.35
N TRP A 43 -8.68 -16.52 14.59
CA TRP A 43 -9.01 -15.48 13.62
C TRP A 43 -7.84 -15.24 12.65
N MET A 44 -7.45 -16.29 11.93
CA MET A 44 -6.55 -16.14 10.80
C MET A 44 -7.41 -15.69 9.62
N ILE A 45 -7.36 -14.40 9.28
CA ILE A 45 -7.91 -13.95 7.98
C ILE A 45 -7.23 -14.80 6.92
N PRO A 46 -7.97 -15.57 6.10
CA PRO A 46 -7.35 -16.43 5.11
C PRO A 46 -6.40 -15.61 4.23
N PRO A 47 -5.21 -16.13 3.87
CA PRO A 47 -4.24 -15.42 3.02
C PRO A 47 -4.85 -14.87 1.72
N VAL A 48 -5.92 -15.52 1.25
CA VAL A 48 -6.72 -15.12 0.10
C VAL A 48 -7.42 -13.77 0.31
N TRP A 49 -7.95 -13.49 1.51
CA TRP A 49 -8.58 -12.20 1.82
C TRP A 49 -7.56 -11.07 1.91
N GLN A 50 -6.37 -11.32 2.46
CA GLN A 50 -5.25 -10.37 2.43
C GLN A 50 -4.83 -10.07 1.00
N PHE A 51 -4.76 -11.09 0.14
CA PHE A 51 -4.48 -10.93 -1.28
C PHE A 51 -5.54 -10.05 -1.96
N VAL A 52 -6.83 -10.36 -1.81
CA VAL A 52 -7.92 -9.58 -2.43
C VAL A 52 -7.88 -8.11 -1.99
N LEU A 53 -7.74 -7.84 -0.69
CA LEU A 53 -7.67 -6.47 -0.20
C LEU A 53 -6.42 -5.75 -0.71
N ALA A 54 -5.27 -6.42 -0.72
CA ALA A 54 -4.04 -5.83 -1.24
C ALA A 54 -4.10 -5.60 -2.75
N SER A 55 -4.72 -6.49 -3.52
CA SER A 55 -4.96 -6.28 -4.95
C SER A 55 -5.88 -5.08 -5.19
N ILE A 56 -6.91 -4.88 -4.36
CA ILE A 56 -7.76 -3.68 -4.44
C ILE A 56 -6.92 -2.43 -4.17
N VAL A 57 -6.10 -2.41 -3.11
CA VAL A 57 -5.25 -1.23 -2.84
C VAL A 57 -4.22 -1.02 -3.95
N GLN A 58 -3.54 -2.06 -4.38
CA GLN A 58 -2.52 -2.00 -5.41
C GLN A 58 -3.09 -1.55 -6.76
N LEU A 59 -4.22 -2.12 -7.20
CA LEU A 59 -4.77 -1.88 -8.54
C LEU A 59 -5.67 -0.65 -8.61
N TRP A 60 -6.33 -0.26 -7.52
CA TRP A 60 -7.28 0.86 -7.52
C TRP A 60 -6.71 2.12 -6.88
N LEU A 61 -5.98 1.98 -5.78
CA LEU A 61 -5.46 3.12 -5.02
C LEU A 61 -4.07 3.57 -5.51
N ALA A 62 -3.25 2.68 -6.09
CA ALA A 62 -1.95 3.05 -6.66
C ALA A 62 -2.03 3.66 -8.08
N ILE A 63 -3.19 3.62 -8.75
CA ILE A 63 -3.40 4.22 -10.10
C ILE A 63 -2.77 5.61 -10.30
N PRO A 64 -2.97 6.62 -9.42
CA PRO A 64 -2.37 7.96 -9.59
C PRO A 64 -0.85 7.92 -9.54
N PHE A 65 -0.27 7.05 -8.70
CA PHE A 65 1.19 6.84 -8.63
C PHE A 65 1.69 6.21 -9.92
N TYR A 66 1.00 5.21 -10.46
CA TYR A 66 1.35 4.59 -11.73
C TYR A 66 1.28 5.57 -12.90
N LYS A 67 0.22 6.39 -12.96
CA LYS A 67 0.06 7.40 -14.01
C LYS A 67 1.16 8.48 -13.94
N SER A 68 1.50 8.94 -12.74
CA SER A 68 2.59 9.90 -12.50
C SER A 68 3.95 9.28 -12.83
N ALA A 69 4.20 8.05 -12.35
CA ALA A 69 5.44 7.32 -12.59
C ALA A 69 5.68 7.08 -14.09
N TRP A 70 4.67 6.63 -14.82
CA TRP A 70 4.76 6.41 -16.26
C TRP A 70 5.06 7.70 -17.03
N ALA A 71 4.39 8.81 -16.66
CA ALA A 71 4.65 10.11 -17.25
C ALA A 71 6.09 10.59 -16.99
N SER A 72 6.61 10.41 -15.78
CA SER A 72 7.98 10.78 -15.42
C SER A 72 9.03 9.92 -16.13
N ILE A 73 8.83 8.59 -16.18
CA ILE A 73 9.72 7.69 -16.92
C ILE A 73 9.77 8.07 -18.40
N LYS A 74 8.62 8.36 -19.02
CA LYS A 74 8.56 8.81 -20.42
C LYS A 74 9.24 10.18 -20.62
N GLY A 75 9.24 11.02 -19.60
CA GLY A 75 9.96 12.29 -19.56
C GLY A 75 11.46 12.16 -19.25
N GLY A 76 11.98 10.95 -19.04
CA GLY A 76 13.40 10.71 -18.73
C GLY A 76 13.82 11.10 -17.31
N LEU A 77 12.86 11.33 -16.40
CA LEU A 77 13.12 11.75 -15.02
C LEU A 77 12.52 10.74 -14.04
N ALA A 78 13.26 10.43 -12.98
CA ALA A 78 12.74 9.64 -11.86
C ALA A 78 12.20 10.58 -10.78
N ASN A 79 10.91 10.45 -10.44
CA ASN A 79 10.29 11.20 -9.35
C ASN A 79 9.97 10.28 -8.15
N MET A 80 9.48 10.86 -7.04
CA MET A 80 9.07 10.09 -5.86
C MET A 80 8.01 9.02 -6.21
N ASP A 81 7.12 9.29 -7.15
CA ASP A 81 6.05 8.37 -7.55
C ASP A 81 6.58 7.15 -8.30
N VAL A 82 7.68 7.29 -9.06
CA VAL A 82 8.38 6.17 -9.72
C VAL A 82 8.93 5.21 -8.67
N LEU A 83 9.63 5.72 -7.65
CA LEU A 83 10.22 4.88 -6.60
C LEU A 83 9.13 4.12 -5.83
N VAL A 84 8.05 4.81 -5.47
CA VAL A 84 6.92 4.24 -4.72
C VAL A 84 6.20 3.19 -5.56
N THR A 85 5.99 3.47 -6.85
CA THR A 85 5.40 2.52 -7.80
C THR A 85 6.23 1.26 -7.90
N ILE A 86 7.54 1.37 -8.13
CA ILE A 86 8.42 0.22 -8.29
C ILE A 86 8.50 -0.58 -6.98
N GLY A 87 8.64 0.08 -5.84
CA GLY A 87 8.73 -0.58 -4.54
C GLY A 87 7.46 -1.36 -4.19
N THR A 88 6.28 -0.74 -4.34
CA THR A 88 4.99 -1.39 -4.04
C THR A 88 4.70 -2.53 -5.01
N VAL A 89 5.02 -2.37 -6.30
CA VAL A 89 4.90 -3.46 -7.30
C VAL A 89 5.84 -4.61 -6.96
N SER A 90 7.07 -4.32 -6.53
CA SER A 90 8.04 -5.35 -6.14
C SER A 90 7.54 -6.16 -4.94
N ILE A 91 7.03 -5.50 -3.90
CA ILE A 91 6.44 -6.15 -2.72
C ILE A 91 5.21 -6.99 -3.10
N TYR A 92 4.35 -6.44 -3.96
CA TYR A 92 3.15 -7.14 -4.42
C TYR A 92 3.53 -8.40 -5.21
N LEU A 93 4.39 -8.28 -6.23
CA LEU A 93 4.84 -9.42 -7.04
C LEU A 93 5.54 -10.48 -6.20
N TYR A 94 6.39 -10.09 -5.25
CA TYR A 94 7.03 -11.01 -4.32
C TYR A 94 6.02 -11.75 -3.45
N SER A 95 5.01 -11.04 -2.95
CA SER A 95 3.94 -11.63 -2.12
C SER A 95 3.03 -12.56 -2.94
N VAL A 96 2.71 -12.21 -4.19
CA VAL A 96 1.99 -13.08 -5.14
C VAL A 96 2.81 -14.33 -5.42
N TYR A 97 4.10 -14.17 -5.73
CA TYR A 97 4.99 -15.29 -5.99
C TYR A 97 5.03 -16.25 -4.79
N MET A 98 5.18 -15.74 -3.57
CA MET A 98 5.13 -16.60 -2.38
C MET A 98 3.76 -17.25 -2.16
N LEU A 99 2.65 -16.55 -2.42
CA LEU A 99 1.32 -17.13 -2.27
C LEU A 99 1.07 -18.31 -3.23
N PHE A 100 1.49 -18.20 -4.49
CA PHE A 100 1.22 -19.21 -5.52
C PHE A 100 2.31 -20.29 -5.62
N PHE A 101 3.59 -19.93 -5.51
CA PHE A 101 4.71 -20.86 -5.68
C PHE A 101 5.24 -21.41 -4.35
N SER A 102 5.11 -20.68 -3.24
CA SER A 102 5.63 -21.13 -1.93
C SER A 102 4.63 -21.93 -1.11
N SER A 103 3.41 -22.20 -1.61
CA SER A 103 2.46 -23.13 -0.98
C SER A 103 2.99 -24.57 -0.86
N HIS A 104 4.05 -24.90 -1.62
CA HIS A 104 4.75 -26.19 -1.56
C HIS A 104 5.98 -26.18 -0.63
N ALA A 105 6.33 -25.05 -0.01
CA ALA A 105 7.35 -25.01 1.03
C ALA A 105 6.74 -25.54 2.34
N ALA A 106 6.81 -26.87 2.49
CA ALA A 106 6.47 -27.57 3.71
C ALA A 106 7.02 -26.85 4.95
N HIS A 107 6.14 -26.54 5.91
CA HIS A 107 6.49 -26.26 7.31
C HIS A 107 7.08 -24.89 7.69
N GLY A 108 6.77 -23.80 6.98
CA GLY A 108 7.10 -22.46 7.50
C GLY A 108 6.13 -21.42 6.98
N MET A 109 5.34 -20.83 7.88
CA MET A 109 4.44 -19.68 7.65
C MET A 109 4.91 -18.81 6.48
N ALA A 110 4.30 -18.99 5.29
CA ALA A 110 4.60 -18.15 4.14
C ALA A 110 4.06 -16.74 4.46
N HIS A 111 4.93 -15.91 5.05
CA HIS A 111 4.60 -14.54 5.42
C HIS A 111 4.47 -13.73 4.14
N VAL A 112 3.23 -13.49 3.74
CA VAL A 112 2.91 -12.59 2.64
C VAL A 112 3.10 -11.14 3.09
N TYR A 113 3.81 -10.34 2.30
CA TYR A 113 4.15 -8.94 2.62
C TYR A 113 3.16 -7.94 1.99
N PHE A 114 1.97 -8.41 1.64
CA PHE A 114 0.88 -7.57 1.13
C PHE A 114 0.62 -6.36 2.04
N GLU A 115 0.72 -6.56 3.35
CA GLU A 115 0.55 -5.50 4.35
C GLU A 115 1.58 -4.38 4.21
N ALA A 116 2.84 -4.72 3.95
CA ALA A 116 3.90 -3.74 3.74
C ALA A 116 3.65 -2.88 2.49
N GLY A 117 3.16 -3.49 1.40
CA GLY A 117 2.83 -2.76 0.17
C GLY A 117 1.72 -1.73 0.39
N VAL A 118 0.64 -2.13 1.08
CA VAL A 118 -0.49 -1.26 1.43
C VAL A 118 -0.05 -0.10 2.33
N MET A 119 0.80 -0.38 3.31
CA MET A 119 1.38 0.62 4.23
C MET A 119 2.19 1.67 3.49
N VAL A 120 3.08 1.25 2.58
CA VAL A 120 3.90 2.18 1.80
C VAL A 120 3.01 3.13 1.00
N ILE A 121 1.97 2.61 0.32
CA ILE A 121 1.01 3.46 -0.43
C ILE A 121 0.30 4.44 0.51
N GLY A 122 -0.15 3.97 1.68
CA GLY A 122 -0.82 4.78 2.69
C GLY A 122 0.05 5.92 3.21
N PHE A 123 1.26 5.61 3.70
CA PHE A 123 2.19 6.59 4.27
C PHE A 123 2.66 7.62 3.26
N VAL A 124 2.99 7.21 2.03
CA VAL A 124 3.41 8.15 0.98
C VAL A 124 2.26 9.07 0.61
N SER A 125 1.04 8.54 0.48
CA SER A 125 -0.13 9.36 0.17
C SER A 125 -0.42 10.34 1.31
N LEU A 126 -0.28 9.92 2.56
CA LEU A 126 -0.39 10.80 3.73
C LEU A 126 0.68 11.89 3.69
N GLY A 127 1.95 11.56 3.42
CA GLY A 127 3.01 12.56 3.31
C GLY A 127 2.73 13.62 2.24
N LYS A 128 2.20 13.22 1.09
CA LYS A 128 1.76 14.16 0.03
C LYS A 128 0.64 15.11 0.49
N PHE A 129 -0.29 14.62 1.31
CA PHE A 129 -1.35 15.46 1.89
C PHE A 129 -0.79 16.52 2.82
N TRP A 130 0.16 16.16 3.68
CA TRP A 130 0.77 17.11 4.61
C TRP A 130 1.59 18.16 3.88
N ASN A 131 2.23 17.80 2.77
CA ASN A 131 3.00 18.75 1.98
C ASN A 131 2.12 19.72 1.16
N THR A 132 0.84 19.40 0.99
CA THR A 132 -0.17 20.27 0.35
C THR A 132 -0.98 21.07 1.36
N ALA A 133 -0.91 20.74 2.65
CA ALA A 133 -1.48 21.58 3.70
C ALA A 133 -0.75 22.93 3.71
N PRO A 134 -1.47 24.07 3.76
CA PRO A 134 -0.84 25.38 3.77
C PRO A 134 0.08 25.47 4.97
N LYS A 135 1.39 25.60 4.72
CA LYS A 135 2.37 25.94 5.75
C LYS A 135 1.98 27.33 6.24
N ASN A 136 1.44 27.42 7.46
CA ASN A 136 1.16 28.69 8.11
C ASN A 136 2.47 29.49 8.17
N PRO A 137 2.58 30.65 7.49
CA PRO A 137 3.71 31.52 7.71
C PRO A 137 3.52 32.12 9.11
N ALA A 138 4.34 31.66 10.06
CA ALA A 138 4.47 32.29 11.37
C ALA A 138 5.17 33.64 11.25
#